data_AF-A0A818TI68-F1
#
_entry.id   AF-A0A818TI68-F1
#
_cell.length_a   1.000
_cell.length_b   1.000
_cell.length_c   1.000
_cell.angle_alpha   90.00
_cell.angle_beta   90.00
_cell.angle_gamma   90.00
#
_symmetry.space_group_name_H-M   'P 1'
#
loop_
_entity.id
_entity.type
_entity.pdbx_description
1 polymer ?
#
loop_
_entity_poly.entity_id
_entity_poly.type
_entity_poly.pdbx_seq_one_letter_code
_entity_poly.pdbx_strand_id
1 'polypeptide(L)'
;MVKLHIKHGDESQFLYETTTNTPIDNLTNQIALIYNGRLKVHRICNEMSMLAKHGVTLPVNMQGLTDEQITELKLKDEYADTCIPMDGYVEEEDGTGRRNGRAPTEKMRSILERTIQEAKDKISKKLVQADQCVTCDQVNEALQQLKGAVMIVYPMGLPPYDPVELEFKNQEELEGTQVY
;
A
#
# COMPACT_ATOMS: atom_id res chain seq x y z
N MET A 1 -17.36 28.79 8.19
CA MET A 1 -16.50 27.60 7.99
C MET A 1 -16.94 26.56 9.01
N VAL A 2 -17.19 25.32 8.59
CA VAL A 2 -17.72 24.24 9.44
C VAL A 2 -16.72 23.09 9.42
N LYS A 3 -16.37 22.58 10.61
CA LYS A 3 -15.50 21.41 10.75
C LYS A 3 -16.36 20.22 11.17
N LEU A 4 -16.26 19.13 10.40
CA LEU A 4 -16.95 17.87 10.67
C LEU A 4 -15.95 16.89 11.26
N HIS A 5 -16.34 16.27 12.38
CA HIS A 5 -15.58 15.19 12.98
C HIS A 5 -16.15 13.86 12.50
N ILE A 6 -15.42 13.18 11.62
CA ILE A 6 -15.81 11.89 11.08
C ILE A 6 -15.38 10.80 12.07
N LYS A 7 -16.33 9.95 12.47
CA LYS A 7 -16.13 8.84 13.41
C LYS A 7 -16.66 7.54 12.83
N HIS A 8 -16.10 6.43 13.30
CA HIS A 8 -16.65 5.09 13.11
C HIS A 8 -16.87 4.47 14.49
N GLY A 9 -18.13 4.33 14.91
CA GLY A 9 -18.46 4.08 16.32
C GLY A 9 -17.89 5.19 17.21
N ASP A 10 -17.14 4.79 18.24
CA ASP A 10 -16.45 5.74 19.15
C ASP A 10 -15.07 6.18 18.62
N GLU A 11 -14.59 5.59 17.53
CA GLU A 11 -13.25 5.87 17.02
C GLU A 11 -13.24 7.10 16.10
N SER A 12 -12.39 8.08 16.47
CA SER A 12 -12.09 9.25 15.65
C SER A 12 -11.33 8.87 14.38
N GLN A 13 -11.87 9.22 13.22
CA GLN A 13 -11.26 8.88 11.92
C GLN A 13 -10.44 10.05 11.37
N PHE A 14 -11.09 11.17 11.09
CA PHE A 14 -10.46 12.41 10.60
C PHE A 14 -11.38 13.61 10.77
N LEU A 15 -10.81 14.81 10.67
CA LEU A 15 -11.55 16.06 10.59
C LEU A 15 -11.68 16.48 9.12
N TYR A 16 -12.83 17.02 8.74
CA TYR A 16 -13.08 17.53 7.39
C TYR A 16 -13.63 18.95 7.46
N GLU A 17 -13.11 19.86 6.63
CA GLU A 17 -13.53 21.25 6.61
C GLU A 17 -14.43 21.54 5.41
N THR A 18 -15.54 22.24 5.64
CA THR A 18 -16.51 22.58 4.61
C THR A 18 -17.30 23.86 4.92
N THR A 19 -18.30 24.17 4.11
CA THR A 19 -19.21 25.30 4.30
C THR A 19 -20.66 24.83 4.43
N THR A 20 -21.52 25.66 5.02
CA THR A 20 -22.97 25.38 5.14
C THR A 20 -23.70 25.34 3.80
N ASN A 21 -23.05 25.79 2.72
CA ASN A 21 -23.63 25.86 1.38
C ASN A 21 -23.34 24.60 0.55
N THR A 22 -22.49 23.69 1.04
CA THR A 22 -22.13 22.46 0.32
C THR A 22 -23.32 21.50 0.34
N PRO A 23 -23.84 21.04 -0.81
CA PRO A 23 -24.89 20.02 -0.86
C PRO A 23 -24.49 18.73 -0.15
N ILE A 24 -25.45 18.08 0.53
CA ILE A 24 -25.20 16.86 1.30
C ILE A 24 -24.61 15.76 0.43
N ASP A 25 -25.12 15.56 -0.79
CA ASP A 25 -24.61 14.52 -1.71
C ASP A 25 -23.13 14.73 -2.05
N ASN A 26 -22.73 16.00 -2.30
CA ASN A 26 -21.33 16.33 -2.55
C ASN A 26 -20.48 16.11 -1.31
N LEU A 27 -20.99 16.49 -0.14
CA LEU A 27 -20.31 16.29 1.15
C LEU A 27 -20.07 14.80 1.43
N THR A 28 -21.10 13.96 1.29
CA THR A 28 -20.99 12.52 1.52
C THR A 28 -20.02 11.86 0.54
N ASN A 29 -20.05 12.26 -0.73
CA ASN A 29 -19.11 11.76 -1.73
C ASN A 29 -17.66 12.13 -1.40
N GLN A 30 -17.40 13.37 -0.98
CA GLN A 30 -16.04 13.80 -0.59
C GLN A 30 -15.54 13.06 0.66
N ILE A 31 -16.39 12.90 1.68
CA ILE A 31 -16.03 12.14 2.89
C ILE A 31 -15.75 10.68 2.54
N ALA A 32 -16.59 10.06 1.70
CA ALA A 32 -16.40 8.67 1.27
C ALA A 32 -15.09 8.49 0.47
N LEU A 33 -14.75 9.42 -0.42
CA LEU A 33 -13.49 9.41 -1.17
C LEU A 33 -12.28 9.47 -0.23
N ILE A 34 -12.29 10.38 0.74
CA ILE A 34 -11.20 10.50 1.73
C ILE A 34 -11.13 9.21 2.55
N TYR A 35 -12.25 8.72 3.07
CA TYR A 35 -12.29 7.52 3.89
C TYR A 35 -11.72 6.32 3.14
N ASN A 36 -12.22 6.03 1.94
CA ASN A 36 -11.78 4.91 1.11
C ASN A 36 -10.32 5.06 0.67
N GLY A 37 -9.90 6.27 0.31
CA GLY A 37 -8.52 6.54 -0.05
C GLY A 37 -7.54 6.33 1.11
N ARG A 38 -7.92 6.68 2.35
CA ARG A 38 -7.12 6.37 3.54
C ARG A 38 -6.97 4.87 3.75
N LEU A 39 -8.05 4.10 3.59
CA LEU A 39 -8.00 2.64 3.67
C LEU A 39 -7.05 2.06 2.62
N LYS A 40 -7.10 2.58 1.39
CA LYS A 40 -6.21 2.18 0.30
C LYS A 40 -4.74 2.46 0.61
N VAL A 41 -4.42 3.66 1.11
CA VAL A 41 -3.06 4.00 1.56
C VAL A 41 -2.59 3.02 2.65
N HIS A 42 -3.45 2.66 3.61
CA HIS A 42 -3.09 1.69 4.65
C HIS A 42 -2.79 0.30 4.08
N ARG A 43 -3.60 -0.22 3.16
CA ARG A 43 -3.36 -1.52 2.51
C ARG A 43 -2.04 -1.53 1.73
N ILE A 44 -1.81 -0.51 0.90
CA ILE A 44 -0.57 -0.36 0.13
C ILE A 44 0.64 -0.29 1.09
N CYS A 45 0.55 0.50 2.15
CA CYS A 45 1.63 0.60 3.14
C CYS A 45 1.95 -0.74 3.82
N ASN A 46 0.95 -1.57 4.10
CA ASN A 46 1.15 -2.89 4.70
C ASN A 46 1.84 -3.84 3.70
N GLU A 47 1.38 -3.87 2.45
CA GLU A 47 2.00 -4.71 1.41
C GLU A 47 3.40 -4.23 1.03
N MET A 48 3.62 -2.92 0.95
CA MET A 48 4.96 -2.34 0.73
C MET A 48 5.92 -2.65 1.89
N SER A 49 5.42 -2.80 3.11
CA SER A 49 6.26 -3.22 4.25
C SER A 49 6.77 -4.65 4.07
N MET A 50 5.94 -5.53 3.49
CA MET A 50 6.34 -6.90 3.16
C MET A 50 7.26 -6.94 1.93
N LEU A 51 6.99 -6.09 0.92
CA LEU A 51 7.85 -5.89 -0.24
C LEU A 51 9.26 -5.46 0.16
N ALA A 52 9.36 -4.52 1.11
CA ALA A 52 10.64 -4.02 1.62
C ALA A 52 11.46 -5.10 2.36
N LYS A 53 10.78 -6.06 3.01
CA LYS A 53 11.42 -7.13 3.80
C LYS A 53 11.76 -8.38 3.00
N HIS A 54 10.89 -8.78 2.09
CA HIS A 54 10.96 -10.11 1.46
C HIS A 54 10.94 -10.07 -0.08
N GLY A 55 10.88 -8.89 -0.69
CA GLY A 55 10.83 -8.76 -2.14
C GLY A 55 9.42 -8.96 -2.71
N VAL A 56 9.34 -9.20 -4.02
CA VAL A 56 8.06 -9.30 -4.73
C VAL A 56 7.31 -10.57 -4.36
N THR A 57 5.99 -10.53 -4.51
CA THR A 57 5.12 -11.70 -4.32
C THR A 57 5.46 -12.80 -5.32
N LEU A 58 5.29 -14.06 -4.95
CA LEU A 58 5.36 -15.19 -5.88
C LEU A 58 4.03 -15.35 -6.63
N PRO A 59 4.03 -15.92 -7.85
CA PRO A 59 2.80 -16.34 -8.50
C PRO A 59 1.95 -17.23 -7.60
N VAL A 60 0.61 -17.11 -7.68
CA VAL A 60 -0.33 -17.84 -6.80
C VAL A 60 -0.11 -19.36 -6.83
N ASN A 61 0.25 -19.91 -7.99
CA ASN A 61 0.55 -21.34 -8.16
C ASN A 61 1.90 -21.79 -7.56
N MET A 62 2.72 -20.86 -7.09
CA MET A 62 4.03 -21.13 -6.46
C MET A 62 4.04 -20.81 -4.96
N GLN A 63 3.06 -20.06 -4.45
CA GLN A 63 2.99 -19.69 -3.03
C GLN A 63 2.78 -20.92 -2.13
N GLY A 64 3.58 -21.00 -1.06
CA GLY A 64 3.52 -22.10 -0.09
C GLY A 64 4.09 -23.45 -0.57
N LEU A 65 4.68 -23.50 -1.76
CA LEU A 65 5.40 -24.68 -2.26
C LEU A 65 6.87 -24.63 -1.84
N THR A 66 7.48 -25.81 -1.67
CA THR A 66 8.94 -25.93 -1.48
C THR A 66 9.67 -25.82 -2.83
N ASP A 67 10.97 -25.49 -2.78
CA ASP A 67 11.81 -25.43 -3.97
C ASP A 67 11.84 -26.75 -4.75
N GLU A 68 11.75 -27.88 -4.04
CA GLU A 68 11.66 -29.22 -4.62
C GLU A 68 10.36 -29.38 -5.44
N GLN A 69 9.22 -28.97 -4.88
CA GLN A 69 7.93 -29.03 -5.56
C GLN A 69 7.88 -28.09 -6.77
N ILE A 70 8.45 -26.90 -6.65
CA ILE A 70 8.55 -25.93 -7.77
C ILE A 70 9.36 -26.55 -8.92
N THR A 71 10.47 -27.21 -8.60
CA THR A 71 11.35 -27.88 -9.58
C THR A 71 10.66 -29.07 -10.24
N GLU A 72 9.97 -29.90 -9.45
CA GLU A 72 9.24 -31.08 -9.95
C GLU A 72 8.08 -30.67 -10.88
N LEU A 73 7.31 -29.66 -10.49
CA LEU A 73 6.20 -29.11 -11.27
C LEU A 73 6.67 -28.22 -12.43
N LYS A 74 7.98 -27.95 -12.54
CA LYS A 74 8.61 -27.08 -13.54
C LYS A 74 7.97 -25.70 -13.59
N LEU A 75 7.57 -25.18 -12.43
CA LEU A 75 6.99 -23.86 -12.32
C LEU A 75 8.10 -22.82 -12.44
N LYS A 76 7.86 -21.79 -13.23
CA LYS A 76 8.78 -20.68 -13.42
C LYS A 76 8.03 -19.37 -13.29
N ASP A 77 8.57 -18.47 -12.47
CA ASP A 77 8.13 -17.09 -12.44
C ASP A 77 8.79 -16.30 -13.58
N GLU A 78 7.98 -15.81 -14.51
CA GLU A 78 8.43 -15.01 -15.65
C GLU A 78 8.97 -13.63 -15.23
N TYR A 79 8.61 -13.16 -14.04
CA TYR A 79 8.96 -11.83 -13.54
C TYR A 79 10.13 -11.83 -12.56
N ALA A 80 10.59 -12.99 -12.10
CA ALA A 80 11.66 -13.11 -11.10
C ALA A 80 12.98 -12.43 -11.51
N ASP A 81 13.30 -12.44 -12.81
CA ASP A 81 14.53 -11.88 -13.36
C ASP A 81 14.39 -10.43 -13.88
N THR A 82 13.15 -9.95 -14.01
CA THR A 82 12.87 -8.58 -14.50
C THR A 82 12.47 -7.63 -13.38
N CYS A 83 11.64 -8.08 -12.44
CA CYS A 83 11.17 -7.29 -11.30
C CYS A 83 12.17 -7.37 -10.13
N ILE A 84 13.43 -7.00 -10.39
CA ILE A 84 14.48 -6.95 -9.39
C ILE A 84 14.62 -5.53 -8.80
N PRO A 85 14.97 -5.39 -7.51
CA PRO A 85 15.23 -4.09 -6.94
C PRO A 85 16.45 -3.40 -7.58
N MET A 86 16.45 -2.07 -7.57
CA MET A 86 17.61 -1.25 -7.91
C MET A 86 18.77 -1.60 -6.97
N ASP A 87 19.98 -1.69 -7.53
CA ASP A 87 21.20 -2.12 -6.82
C ASP A 87 21.19 -3.60 -6.35
N GLY A 88 20.27 -4.44 -6.84
CA GLY A 88 20.21 -5.87 -6.55
C GLY A 88 19.36 -6.21 -5.32
N TYR A 89 19.54 -7.43 -4.78
CA TYR A 89 18.75 -7.94 -3.66
C TYR A 89 19.61 -8.64 -2.60
N VAL A 90 19.02 -8.78 -1.41
CA VAL A 90 19.52 -9.59 -0.30
C VAL A 90 18.50 -10.71 -0.07
N GLU A 91 18.98 -11.92 0.20
CA GLU A 91 18.12 -13.06 0.52
C GLU A 91 17.56 -12.92 1.93
N GLU A 92 16.24 -12.80 2.03
CA GLU A 92 15.50 -12.72 3.28
C GLU A 92 14.15 -13.44 3.11
N GLU A 93 14.16 -14.74 3.42
CA GLU A 93 13.02 -15.63 3.22
C GLU A 93 11.74 -15.13 3.91
N ASP A 94 10.62 -15.29 3.24
CA ASP A 94 9.31 -15.06 3.80
C ASP A 94 8.84 -16.34 4.51
N GLY A 95 8.73 -16.31 5.83
CA GLY A 95 8.25 -17.45 6.61
C GLY A 95 6.83 -17.90 6.27
N THR A 96 6.06 -17.09 5.52
CA THR A 96 4.74 -17.47 5.01
C THR A 96 4.77 -18.10 3.61
N GLY A 97 5.91 -18.05 2.92
CA GLY A 97 6.07 -18.57 1.56
C GLY A 97 5.27 -17.82 0.50
N ARG A 98 4.91 -16.56 0.76
CA ARG A 98 4.12 -15.73 -0.19
C ARG A 98 5.02 -14.91 -1.11
N ARG A 99 6.16 -14.43 -0.61
CA ARG A 99 7.14 -13.62 -1.35
C ARG A 99 8.39 -14.41 -1.70
N ASN A 100 9.12 -13.93 -2.71
CA ASN A 100 10.24 -14.66 -3.32
C ASN A 100 11.55 -14.60 -2.52
N GLY A 101 11.57 -13.89 -1.39
CA GLY A 101 12.74 -13.74 -0.53
C GLY A 101 13.85 -12.84 -1.10
N ARG A 102 13.63 -12.17 -2.24
CA ARG A 102 14.61 -11.28 -2.88
C ARG A 102 14.37 -9.83 -2.42
N ALA A 103 14.74 -9.55 -1.18
CA ALA A 103 14.50 -8.26 -0.55
C ALA A 103 15.40 -7.15 -1.14
N PRO A 104 14.91 -5.89 -1.22
CA PRO A 104 15.76 -4.75 -1.56
C PRO A 104 16.95 -4.60 -0.59
N THR A 105 18.04 -4.04 -1.10
CA THR A 105 19.21 -3.65 -0.29
C THR A 105 18.81 -2.66 0.81
N GLU A 106 19.59 -2.57 1.89
CA GLU A 106 19.29 -1.69 3.05
C GLU A 106 18.98 -0.25 2.64
N LYS A 107 19.77 0.30 1.70
CA LYS A 107 19.54 1.63 1.13
C LYS A 107 18.17 1.75 0.47
N MET A 108 17.77 0.79 -0.36
CA MET A 108 16.48 0.83 -1.06
C MET A 108 15.31 0.52 -0.12
N ARG A 109 15.49 -0.40 0.82
CA ARG A 109 14.55 -0.70 1.91
C ARG A 109 14.23 0.56 2.71
N SER A 110 15.25 1.34 3.07
CA SER A 110 15.07 2.60 3.83
C SER A 110 14.21 3.63 3.09
N ILE A 111 14.24 3.65 1.74
CA ILE A 111 13.38 4.52 0.93
C ILE A 111 11.93 4.10 1.08
N LEU A 112 11.62 2.80 0.93
CA LEU A 112 10.27 2.28 1.10
C LEU A 112 9.75 2.54 2.51
N GLU A 113 10.53 2.19 3.54
CA GLU A 113 10.13 2.35 4.95
C GLU A 113 9.87 3.80 5.32
N ARG A 114 10.76 4.72 4.90
CA ARG A 114 10.58 6.16 5.13
C ARG A 114 9.31 6.67 4.43
N THR A 115 9.10 6.32 3.16
CA THR A 115 7.92 6.77 2.42
C THR A 115 6.63 6.18 2.99
N ILE A 116 6.64 4.93 3.46
CA ILE A 116 5.50 4.32 4.17
C ILE A 116 5.15 5.13 5.41
N GLN A 117 6.15 5.53 6.21
CA GLN A 117 5.93 6.31 7.42
C GLN A 117 5.37 7.71 7.10
N GLU A 118 5.97 8.40 6.13
CA GLU A 118 5.52 9.71 5.65
C GLU A 118 4.06 9.67 5.14
N ALA A 119 3.70 8.64 4.37
CA ALA A 119 2.35 8.43 3.87
C ALA A 119 1.35 8.15 5.00
N LYS A 120 1.70 7.29 5.97
CA LYS A 120 0.86 7.01 7.15
C LYS A 120 0.62 8.27 8.00
N ASP A 121 1.64 9.10 8.16
CA ASP A 121 1.54 10.33 8.95
C ASP A 121 0.61 11.36 8.29
N LYS A 122 0.65 11.49 6.94
CA LYS A 122 -0.25 12.36 6.17
C LYS A 122 -1.74 12.06 6.34
N ILE A 123 -2.10 10.80 6.65
CA ILE A 123 -3.50 10.37 6.78
C ILE A 123 -3.86 9.91 8.20
N SER A 124 -2.98 10.16 9.16
CA SER A 124 -3.05 9.58 10.50
C SER A 124 -4.28 10.06 11.27
N LYS A 125 -4.86 9.16 12.08
CA LYS A 125 -5.91 9.53 13.07
C LYS A 125 -5.37 10.55 14.10
N LYS A 126 -4.05 10.64 14.28
CA LYS A 126 -3.40 11.64 15.16
C LYS A 126 -3.68 13.09 14.74
N LEU A 127 -3.97 13.33 13.46
CA LEU A 127 -4.31 14.67 12.96
C LEU A 127 -5.55 15.25 13.64
N VAL A 128 -6.48 14.39 14.08
CA VAL A 128 -7.66 14.82 14.86
C VAL A 128 -7.25 15.48 16.17
N GLN A 129 -6.25 14.93 16.87
CA GLN A 129 -5.76 15.48 18.13
C GLN A 129 -5.00 16.79 17.92
N ALA A 130 -4.39 16.96 16.75
CA ALA A 130 -3.74 18.19 16.32
C ALA A 130 -4.73 19.23 15.74
N ASP A 131 -6.04 18.94 15.75
CA ASP A 131 -7.10 19.76 15.15
C ASP A 131 -6.92 20.04 13.64
N GLN A 132 -6.21 19.14 12.95
CA GLN A 132 -5.91 19.23 11.52
C GLN A 132 -6.91 18.42 10.70
N CYS A 133 -7.41 19.05 9.63
CA CYS A 133 -8.30 18.42 8.67
C CYS A 133 -7.52 17.58 7.65
N VAL A 134 -8.17 16.53 7.14
CA VAL A 134 -7.68 15.72 6.04
C VAL A 134 -8.38 16.13 4.75
N THR A 135 -7.62 16.28 3.66
CA THR A 135 -8.13 16.60 2.33
C THR A 135 -7.92 15.46 1.33
N CYS A 136 -8.68 15.46 0.25
CA CYS A 136 -8.48 14.54 -0.87
C CYS A 136 -7.05 14.66 -1.45
N ASP A 137 -6.52 15.88 -1.51
CA ASP A 137 -5.16 16.14 -2.02
C ASP A 137 -4.10 15.46 -1.15
N GLN A 138 -4.21 15.52 0.18
CA GLN A 138 -3.27 14.83 1.07
C GLN A 138 -3.27 13.31 0.87
N VAL A 139 -4.45 12.72 0.62
CA VAL A 139 -4.57 11.29 0.31
C VAL A 139 -3.94 10.96 -1.05
N ASN A 140 -4.22 11.77 -2.07
CA ASN A 140 -3.62 11.61 -3.40
C ASN A 140 -2.10 11.77 -3.38
N GLU A 141 -1.58 12.74 -2.63
CA GLU A 141 -0.14 12.92 -2.41
C GLU A 141 0.48 11.69 -1.75
N ALA A 142 -0.15 11.12 -0.72
CA ALA A 142 0.34 9.91 -0.08
C ALA A 142 0.41 8.73 -1.06
N LEU A 143 -0.63 8.55 -1.89
CA LEU A 143 -0.63 7.51 -2.94
C LEU A 143 0.47 7.73 -3.99
N GLN A 144 0.66 8.97 -4.43
CA GLN A 144 1.71 9.31 -5.41
C GLN A 144 3.12 9.11 -4.84
N GLN A 145 3.34 9.45 -3.56
CA GLN A 145 4.60 9.22 -2.88
C GLN A 145 4.94 7.72 -2.82
N LEU A 146 3.98 6.89 -2.40
CA LEU A 146 4.13 5.43 -2.35
C LEU A 146 4.48 4.86 -3.73
N LYS A 147 3.75 5.28 -4.77
CA LYS A 147 4.01 4.87 -6.16
C LYS A 147 5.41 5.29 -6.62
N GLY A 148 5.82 6.52 -6.31
CA GLY A 148 7.15 7.04 -6.64
C GLY A 148 8.26 6.25 -5.98
N ALA A 149 8.12 5.89 -4.70
CA ALA A 149 9.09 5.06 -3.99
C ALA A 149 9.21 3.66 -4.60
N VAL A 150 8.10 3.03 -4.98
CA VAL A 150 8.14 1.74 -5.69
C VAL A 150 8.84 1.87 -7.03
N MET A 151 8.60 2.93 -7.82
CA MET A 151 9.30 3.13 -9.09
C MET A 151 10.81 3.35 -8.94
N ILE A 152 11.24 3.99 -7.84
CA ILE A 152 12.67 4.16 -7.54
C ILE A 152 13.30 2.81 -7.22
N VAL A 153 12.65 2.02 -6.37
CA VAL A 153 13.19 0.74 -5.91
C VAL A 153 13.03 -0.38 -6.94
N TYR A 154 11.98 -0.36 -7.75
CA TYR A 154 11.71 -1.33 -8.82
C TYR A 154 11.50 -0.59 -10.15
N PRO A 155 12.57 -0.21 -10.86
CA PRO A 155 12.49 0.61 -12.08
C PRO A 155 11.74 -0.08 -13.23
N MET A 156 11.78 -1.41 -13.26
CA MET A 156 11.06 -2.24 -14.24
C MET A 156 9.63 -2.56 -13.81
N GLY A 157 9.16 -1.96 -12.71
CA GLY A 157 7.85 -2.22 -12.13
C GLY A 157 7.81 -3.50 -11.30
N LEU A 158 6.63 -3.76 -10.77
CA LEU A 158 6.31 -4.97 -10.02
C LEU A 158 5.58 -5.99 -10.91
N PRO A 159 5.59 -7.28 -10.54
CA PRO A 159 4.79 -8.28 -11.23
C PRO A 159 3.31 -7.88 -11.26
N PRO A 160 2.55 -8.20 -12.32
CA PRO A 160 1.16 -7.77 -12.46
C PRO A 160 0.23 -8.37 -11.40
N TYR A 161 0.65 -9.45 -10.75
CA TYR A 161 -0.06 -10.12 -9.67
C TYR A 161 0.40 -9.67 -8.27
N ASP A 162 1.40 -8.80 -8.14
CA ASP A 162 1.82 -8.30 -6.82
C ASP A 162 0.71 -7.40 -6.25
N PRO A 163 0.31 -7.58 -4.97
CA PRO A 163 -0.75 -6.78 -4.35
C PRO A 163 -0.52 -5.27 -4.43
N VAL A 164 0.73 -4.81 -4.36
CA VAL A 164 1.05 -3.37 -4.47
C VAL A 164 0.73 -2.85 -5.88
N GLU A 165 1.04 -3.63 -6.91
CA GLU A 165 0.76 -3.29 -8.31
C GLU A 165 -0.75 -3.28 -8.59
N LEU A 166 -1.48 -4.28 -8.08
CA LEU A 166 -2.93 -4.38 -8.20
C LEU A 166 -3.63 -3.17 -7.56
N GLU A 167 -3.21 -2.79 -6.36
CA GLU A 167 -3.73 -1.58 -5.69
C GLU A 167 -3.46 -0.32 -6.52
N PHE A 168 -2.25 -0.14 -7.06
CA PHE A 168 -1.96 1.02 -7.91
C PHE A 168 -2.77 1.06 -9.22
N LYS A 169 -3.20 -0.09 -9.71
CA LYS A 169 -4.04 -0.22 -10.92
C LYS A 169 -5.55 -0.19 -10.62
N ASN A 170 -5.96 -0.13 -9.37
CA ASN A 170 -7.36 -0.30 -8.95
C ASN A 170 -7.94 -1.65 -9.39
N GLN A 171 -7.11 -2.70 -9.30
CA GLN A 171 -7.42 -4.08 -9.66
C GLN A 171 -7.39 -5.01 -8.44
N GLU A 172 -7.35 -4.44 -7.23
CA GLU A 172 -7.45 -5.20 -5.99
C GLU A 172 -8.82 -5.89 -5.85
N GLU A 173 -8.80 -7.14 -5.39
CA GLU A 173 -10.01 -7.88 -5.07
C GLU A 173 -10.29 -7.72 -3.56
N LEU A 174 -11.29 -6.90 -3.22
CA LEU A 174 -11.63 -6.57 -1.83
C LEU A 174 -12.84 -7.36 -1.30
N GLU A 175 -13.50 -8.14 -2.15
CA GLU A 175 -14.67 -8.93 -1.73
C GLU A 175 -14.28 -9.92 -0.63
N GLY A 176 -15.07 -9.96 0.46
CA GLY A 176 -14.81 -10.83 1.60
C GLY A 176 -13.59 -10.46 2.46
N THR A 177 -12.87 -9.38 2.14
CA THR A 177 -11.75 -8.90 2.97
C THR A 177 -12.23 -8.00 4.09
N GLN A 178 -11.71 -8.23 5.30
CA GLN A 178 -11.98 -7.37 6.45
C GLN A 178 -11.00 -6.19 6.43
N VAL A 179 -11.54 -4.98 6.35
CA VAL A 179 -10.76 -3.76 6.44
C VAL A 179 -10.58 -3.42 7.92
N TYR A 180 -9.35 -3.48 8.42
CA TYR A 180 -8.98 -3.09 9.79
C TYR A 180 -8.60 -1.62 9.88
#